data_AF-A6GEZ3-F1
#
_entry.id   AF-A6GEZ3-F1
#
_cell.length_a   1.000
_cell.length_b   1.000
_cell.length_c   1.000
_cell.angle_alpha   90.00
_cell.angle_beta   90.00
_cell.angle_gamma   90.00
#
_symmetry.space_group_name_H-M   'P 1'
#
loop_
_entity.id
_entity.type
_entity.pdbx_description
1 polymer ?
#
loop_
_entity_poly.entity_id
_entity_poly.type
_entity_poly.pdbx_seq_one_letter_code
_entity_poly.pdbx_strand_id
1 'polypeptide(L)'
;MSARATTVALACAALVLGACEGKQTEPGTGAPVELKQPAPPLPQTRAEFLAEVYPLPEGAPGLELRYEVRGEVAEGTYLIQMKPGGYRRESWKVRWQGIDNPMADEEAVRPLISEGATLVTPSHIWTARKGDPGELRSNHLETFASAWYSLADDQKASTMAAIREWQSVLAKERLANPGELATVHGVSCLQTRIAAQNLCMWEEAGVFLRYEGAVFNVELVSLDRNPELDEDLFEIPVEAASRAERVEVEPLAHEAILDELTQGKYEAMTGLVAPGTLDALGAMQPPKPKP
;
A
#
# COMPACT_ATOMS: atom_id res chain seq x y z
N MET A 1 -19.67 21.02 17.20
CA MET A 1 -18.38 20.82 17.90
C MET A 1 -17.64 19.72 17.15
N SER A 2 -16.56 20.08 16.46
CA SER A 2 -15.84 19.19 15.53
C SER A 2 -14.98 18.18 16.31
N ALA A 3 -15.38 16.92 16.30
CA ALA A 3 -14.58 15.83 16.85
C ALA A 3 -13.59 15.39 15.77
N ARG A 4 -12.34 15.85 15.90
CA ARG A 4 -11.20 15.42 15.09
C ARG A 4 -11.08 13.90 15.17
N ALA A 5 -11.32 13.22 14.05
CA ALA A 5 -10.97 11.81 13.90
C ALA A 5 -9.45 11.70 14.04
N THR A 6 -9.02 11.08 15.14
CA THR A 6 -7.61 10.84 15.41
C THR A 6 -7.21 9.64 14.56
N THR A 7 -6.64 9.91 13.38
CA THR A 7 -6.04 8.88 12.53
C THR A 7 -4.85 8.29 13.29
N VAL A 8 -4.96 7.04 13.70
CA VAL A 8 -3.85 6.29 14.31
C VAL A 8 -2.90 5.92 13.18
N ALA A 9 -1.92 6.78 12.91
CA ALA A 9 -0.78 6.48 12.06
C ALA A 9 0.10 5.45 12.78
N LEU A 10 -0.05 4.16 12.46
CA LEU A 10 0.81 3.11 12.98
C LEU A 10 1.98 2.88 12.03
N ALA A 11 3.17 3.24 12.50
CA ALA A 11 4.45 3.04 11.86
C ALA A 11 4.74 1.57 11.58
N CYS A 12 4.55 1.13 10.33
CA CYS A 12 5.08 -0.15 9.86
C CYS A 12 6.58 -0.09 9.55
N ALA A 13 7.19 1.11 9.54
CA ALA A 13 8.62 1.27 9.26
C ALA A 13 9.55 0.89 10.43
N ALA A 14 9.03 0.75 11.65
CA ALA A 14 9.87 0.53 12.84
C ALA A 14 10.16 -0.95 13.18
N LEU A 15 9.60 -1.90 12.44
CA LEU A 15 9.71 -3.34 12.78
C LEU A 15 10.90 -4.07 12.14
N VAL A 16 11.71 -3.41 11.30
CA VAL A 16 12.85 -4.05 10.60
C VAL A 16 14.22 -3.66 11.20
N LEU A 17 14.31 -2.66 12.08
CA LEU A 17 15.59 -2.18 12.62
C LEU A 17 15.64 -2.29 14.15
N GLY A 18 15.66 -3.53 14.64
CA GLY A 18 15.74 -3.85 16.07
C GLY A 18 16.82 -4.89 16.38
N ALA A 19 18.04 -4.41 16.62
CA ALA A 19 19.13 -5.04 17.37
C ALA A 19 19.82 -6.30 16.79
N CYS A 20 21.04 -6.12 16.26
CA CYS A 20 22.15 -7.05 16.51
C CYS A 20 23.49 -6.29 16.57
N GLU A 21 24.19 -6.49 17.68
CA GLU A 21 25.50 -5.94 18.01
C GLU A 21 26.59 -6.40 17.03
N GLY A 22 27.60 -5.54 16.88
CA GLY A 22 28.61 -5.65 15.84
C GLY A 22 29.51 -6.88 15.91
N LYS A 23 29.94 -7.29 14.71
CA LYS A 23 31.24 -7.93 14.48
C LYS A 23 31.92 -7.28 13.28
N GLN A 24 33.03 -6.60 13.54
CA GLN A 24 33.99 -6.24 12.51
C GLN A 24 34.55 -7.52 11.88
N THR A 25 34.50 -7.62 10.56
CA THR A 25 35.13 -8.70 9.80
C THR A 25 36.22 -8.07 8.94
N GLU A 26 37.45 -8.55 9.10
CA GLU A 26 38.63 -8.11 8.35
C GLU A 26 38.54 -8.47 6.84
N PRO A 27 39.26 -7.72 5.97
CA PRO A 27 39.15 -7.86 4.52
C PRO A 27 39.91 -9.08 4.00
N GLY A 28 39.18 -10.06 3.48
CA GLY A 28 39.70 -11.20 2.74
C GLY A 28 39.98 -10.89 1.27
N THR A 29 41.17 -11.25 0.82
CA THR A 29 41.76 -11.08 -0.52
C THR A 29 41.11 -11.95 -1.61
N GLY A 30 40.65 -11.29 -2.68
CA GLY A 30 40.81 -11.69 -4.09
C GLY A 30 40.15 -12.98 -4.61
N ALA A 31 38.97 -12.84 -5.23
CA ALA A 31 38.50 -13.73 -6.30
C ALA A 31 38.25 -12.91 -7.58
N PRO A 32 38.40 -13.49 -8.80
CA PRO A 32 38.31 -12.76 -10.06
C PRO A 32 36.93 -12.14 -10.26
N VAL A 33 36.91 -10.89 -10.74
CA VAL A 33 35.72 -10.10 -11.00
C VAL A 33 34.83 -10.81 -12.02
N GLU A 34 33.73 -11.36 -11.53
CA GLU A 34 32.58 -11.79 -12.30
C GLU A 34 32.14 -10.61 -13.19
N LEU A 35 31.96 -10.87 -14.49
CA LEU A 35 31.58 -9.85 -15.48
C LEU A 35 30.35 -9.10 -14.98
N LYS A 36 30.56 -7.86 -14.50
CA LYS A 36 29.50 -6.93 -14.09
C LYS A 36 28.46 -6.92 -15.21
N GLN A 37 27.29 -7.50 -14.93
CA GLN A 37 26.12 -7.26 -15.76
C GLN A 37 26.01 -5.74 -15.98
N PRO A 38 25.79 -5.28 -17.23
CA PRO A 38 25.59 -3.86 -17.48
C PRO A 38 24.45 -3.38 -16.57
N ALA A 39 24.67 -2.25 -15.90
CA ALA A 39 23.66 -1.68 -15.01
C ALA A 39 22.34 -1.52 -15.80
N PRO A 40 21.18 -1.86 -15.22
CA PRO A 40 19.91 -1.73 -15.93
C PRO A 40 19.72 -0.27 -16.38
N PRO A 41 19.13 -0.04 -17.56
CA PRO A 41 18.94 1.31 -18.08
C PRO A 41 18.17 2.18 -17.09
N LEU A 42 18.38 3.49 -17.15
CA LEU A 42 17.62 4.43 -16.35
C LEU A 42 16.20 4.57 -16.91
N PRO A 43 15.19 4.75 -16.04
CA PRO A 43 13.85 5.15 -16.47
C PRO A 43 13.90 6.39 -17.36
N GLN A 44 13.17 6.36 -18.47
CA GLN A 44 13.05 7.48 -19.41
C GLN A 44 11.81 8.34 -19.15
N THR A 45 10.84 7.80 -18.39
CA THR A 45 9.60 8.48 -18.06
C THR A 45 9.33 8.45 -16.57
N ARG A 46 8.49 9.37 -16.08
CA ARG A 46 8.03 9.36 -14.68
C ARG A 46 7.29 8.07 -14.34
N ALA A 47 6.54 7.52 -15.29
CA ALA A 47 5.82 6.26 -15.11
C ALA A 47 6.77 5.08 -14.92
N GLU A 48 7.83 4.99 -15.74
CA GLU A 48 8.88 3.98 -15.58
C GLU A 48 9.61 4.13 -14.24
N PHE A 49 9.92 5.37 -13.83
CA PHE A 49 10.55 5.62 -12.53
C PHE A 49 9.67 5.15 -11.39
N LEU A 50 8.38 5.52 -11.40
CA LEU A 50 7.44 5.07 -10.39
C LEU A 50 7.29 3.54 -10.38
N ALA A 51 7.26 2.90 -11.55
CA ALA A 51 7.20 1.44 -11.65
C ALA A 51 8.43 0.74 -11.04
N GLU A 52 9.61 1.39 -11.07
CA GLU A 52 10.78 0.90 -10.35
C GLU A 52 10.72 1.17 -8.85
N VAL A 53 10.14 2.30 -8.40
CA VAL A 53 10.00 2.62 -6.97
C VAL A 53 8.95 1.73 -6.30
N TYR A 54 7.82 1.51 -6.96
CA TYR A 54 6.71 0.65 -6.53
C TYR A 54 6.49 -0.46 -7.56
N PRO A 55 7.39 -1.46 -7.61
CA PRO A 55 7.23 -2.60 -8.48
C PRO A 55 6.11 -3.50 -7.96
N LEU A 56 5.54 -4.30 -8.86
CA LEU A 56 4.74 -5.45 -8.45
C LEU A 56 5.64 -6.69 -8.34
N PRO A 57 5.26 -7.68 -7.49
CA PRO A 57 6.01 -8.92 -7.33
C PRO A 57 6.27 -9.60 -8.68
N GLU A 58 7.49 -10.11 -8.85
CA GLU A 58 7.94 -10.81 -10.06
C GLU A 58 7.77 -10.02 -11.36
N GLY A 59 7.63 -8.69 -11.29
CA GLY A 59 7.43 -7.83 -12.46
C GLY A 59 6.05 -7.98 -13.10
N ALA A 60 5.04 -8.42 -12.33
CA ALA A 60 3.67 -8.54 -12.80
C ALA A 60 3.16 -7.21 -13.40
N PRO A 61 2.44 -7.24 -14.55
CA PRO A 61 1.87 -6.03 -15.14
C PRO A 61 0.66 -5.51 -14.36
N GLY A 62 0.04 -6.35 -13.54
CA GLY A 62 -1.05 -6.01 -12.64
C GLY A 62 -1.29 -7.11 -11.62
N LEU A 63 -2.01 -6.79 -10.55
CA LEU A 63 -2.52 -7.77 -9.59
C LEU A 63 -4.02 -7.57 -9.39
N GLU A 64 -4.75 -8.66 -9.23
CA GLU A 64 -6.13 -8.67 -8.75
C GLU A 64 -6.25 -9.68 -7.60
N LEU A 65 -6.69 -9.20 -6.44
CA LEU A 65 -6.87 -9.99 -5.23
C LEU A 65 -8.33 -9.90 -4.81
N ARG A 66 -9.03 -11.03 -4.80
CA ARG A 66 -10.43 -11.12 -4.34
C ARG A 66 -10.46 -11.75 -2.97
N TYR A 67 -11.27 -11.18 -2.11
CA TYR A 67 -11.40 -11.56 -0.72
C TYR A 67 -12.86 -11.76 -0.35
N GLU A 68 -13.08 -12.65 0.61
CA GLU A 68 -14.33 -12.74 1.33
C GLU A 68 -14.21 -12.11 2.71
N VAL A 69 -15.26 -11.39 3.11
CA VAL A 69 -15.42 -10.83 4.45
C VAL A 69 -16.40 -11.71 5.20
N ARG A 70 -15.98 -12.25 6.35
CA ARG A 70 -16.80 -13.15 7.19
C ARG A 70 -16.67 -12.80 8.66
N GLY A 71 -17.80 -12.63 9.33
CA GLY A 71 -17.90 -12.40 10.76
C GLY A 71 -19.29 -12.79 11.27
N GLU A 72 -19.47 -12.83 12.58
CA GLU A 72 -20.76 -13.19 13.19
C GLU A 72 -21.90 -12.27 12.73
N VAL A 73 -21.59 -10.99 12.51
CA VAL A 73 -22.54 -9.95 12.12
C VAL A 73 -22.19 -9.29 10.78
N ALA A 74 -21.23 -9.83 10.03
CA ALA A 74 -20.71 -9.21 8.81
C ALA A 74 -20.44 -10.25 7.72
N GLU A 75 -20.89 -9.98 6.51
CA GLU A 75 -20.63 -10.84 5.34
C GLU A 75 -20.43 -9.95 4.11
N GLY A 76 -19.45 -10.25 3.28
CA GLY A 76 -19.21 -9.43 2.11
C GLY A 76 -18.05 -9.85 1.25
N THR A 77 -17.68 -8.92 0.36
CA THR A 77 -16.56 -9.07 -0.55
C THR A 77 -15.64 -7.87 -0.45
N TYR A 78 -14.36 -8.10 -0.68
CA TYR A 78 -13.35 -7.07 -0.83
C TYR A 78 -12.46 -7.41 -2.02
N LEU A 79 -12.05 -6.40 -2.78
CA LEU A 79 -11.30 -6.54 -4.01
C LEU A 79 -10.18 -5.51 -4.00
N ILE A 80 -8.95 -5.95 -4.23
CA ILE A 80 -7.80 -5.09 -4.47
C ILE A 80 -7.32 -5.31 -5.90
N GLN A 81 -7.11 -4.22 -6.64
CA GLN A 81 -6.53 -4.22 -7.99
C GLN A 81 -5.34 -3.25 -8.02
N MET A 82 -4.24 -3.65 -8.63
CA MET A 82 -2.98 -2.87 -8.61
C MET A 82 -2.28 -2.92 -9.96
N LYS A 83 -1.54 -1.85 -10.29
CA LYS A 83 -0.55 -1.84 -11.38
C LYS A 83 0.74 -1.16 -10.89
N PRO A 84 1.89 -1.38 -11.55
CA PRO A 84 3.15 -0.78 -11.13
C PRO A 84 3.06 0.74 -11.04
N GLY A 85 3.88 1.33 -10.17
CA GLY A 85 3.93 2.78 -10.02
C GLY A 85 3.03 3.35 -8.94
N GLY A 86 2.57 2.52 -8.00
CA GLY A 86 1.80 2.97 -6.85
C GLY A 86 0.31 3.19 -7.14
N TYR A 87 -0.20 2.59 -8.22
CA TYR A 87 -1.63 2.57 -8.51
C TYR A 87 -2.29 1.40 -7.78
N ARG A 88 -3.36 1.70 -7.04
CA ARG A 88 -4.13 0.70 -6.30
C ARG A 88 -5.58 1.13 -6.21
N ARG A 89 -6.49 0.19 -6.44
CA ARG A 89 -7.92 0.33 -6.21
C ARG A 89 -8.34 -0.72 -5.22
N GLU A 90 -9.13 -0.31 -4.26
CA GLU A 90 -9.78 -1.19 -3.31
C GLU A 90 -11.27 -0.94 -3.39
N SER A 91 -12.07 -2.00 -3.38
CA SER A 91 -13.52 -1.87 -3.32
C SER A 91 -14.10 -2.92 -2.39
N TRP A 92 -15.13 -2.53 -1.65
CA TRP A 92 -15.77 -3.40 -0.68
C TRP A 92 -17.28 -3.31 -0.74
N LYS A 93 -17.91 -4.40 -0.33
CA LYS A 93 -19.33 -4.47 -0.08
C LYS A 93 -19.58 -5.43 1.08
N VAL A 94 -19.95 -4.88 2.23
CA VAL A 94 -20.17 -5.61 3.47
C VAL A 94 -21.59 -5.40 3.93
N ARG A 95 -22.34 -6.50 4.07
CA ARG A 95 -23.65 -6.56 4.69
C ARG A 95 -23.47 -6.77 6.19
N TRP A 96 -24.10 -5.92 6.98
CA TRP A 96 -24.14 -6.00 8.44
C TRP A 96 -25.49 -6.58 8.88
N GLN A 97 -25.45 -7.58 9.76
CA GLN A 97 -26.62 -8.25 10.34
C GLN A 97 -26.81 -7.80 11.80
N GLY A 98 -28.07 -7.76 12.26
CA GLY A 98 -28.38 -7.41 13.65
C GLY A 98 -28.08 -5.96 14.04
N ILE A 99 -27.77 -5.10 13.06
CA ILE A 99 -27.64 -3.65 13.22
C ILE A 99 -28.80 -3.02 12.45
N ASP A 100 -29.73 -2.38 13.16
CA ASP A 100 -30.80 -1.61 12.52
C ASP A 100 -30.18 -0.54 11.64
N ASN A 101 -30.68 -0.40 10.41
CA ASN A 101 -30.22 0.65 9.52
C ASN A 101 -30.81 1.98 10.01
N PRO A 102 -30.00 2.89 10.62
CA PRO A 102 -30.53 4.14 11.18
C PRO A 102 -31.01 5.11 10.09
N MET A 103 -30.80 4.77 8.82
CA MET A 103 -31.18 5.55 7.63
C MET A 103 -32.34 4.92 6.85
N ALA A 104 -32.94 3.82 7.32
CA ALA A 104 -34.11 3.25 6.70
C ALA A 104 -35.38 3.89 7.27
N ASP A 105 -36.32 4.29 6.41
CA ASP A 105 -37.68 4.64 6.82
C ASP A 105 -38.31 3.46 7.59
N GLU A 106 -39.10 3.76 8.62
CA GLU A 106 -39.60 2.83 9.65
C GLU A 106 -40.26 1.52 9.15
N GLU A 107 -40.59 1.42 7.85
CA GLU A 107 -41.22 0.23 7.25
C GLU A 107 -40.26 -0.74 6.54
N ALA A 108 -38.96 -0.43 6.41
CA ALA A 108 -38.03 -1.31 5.69
C ALA A 108 -36.82 -1.68 6.54
N VAL A 109 -36.88 -2.82 7.24
CA VAL A 109 -35.70 -3.50 7.80
C VAL A 109 -34.82 -3.98 6.63
N ARG A 110 -34.06 -3.06 6.05
CA ARG A 110 -33.03 -3.36 5.05
C ARG A 110 -31.72 -3.61 5.78
N PRO A 111 -30.98 -4.66 5.42
CA PRO A 111 -29.67 -4.88 6.00
C PRO A 111 -28.80 -3.64 5.73
N LEU A 112 -28.06 -3.21 6.75
CA LEU A 112 -27.10 -2.12 6.60
C LEU A 112 -25.97 -2.61 5.67
N ILE A 113 -25.78 -1.93 4.53
CA ILE A 113 -24.73 -2.26 3.57
C ILE A 113 -23.68 -1.15 3.59
N SER A 114 -22.45 -1.51 3.94
CA SER A 114 -21.27 -0.67 3.75
C SER A 114 -20.65 -1.02 2.40
N GLU A 115 -20.78 -0.13 1.43
CA GLU A 115 -20.19 -0.27 0.09
C GLU A 115 -19.34 0.96 -0.17
N GLY A 116 -18.19 0.78 -0.82
CA GLY A 116 -17.27 1.90 -1.06
C GLY A 116 -16.02 1.49 -1.82
N ALA A 117 -15.15 2.46 -2.03
CA ALA A 117 -13.87 2.26 -2.69
C ALA A 117 -12.80 3.22 -2.18
N THR A 118 -11.55 2.79 -2.30
CA THR A 118 -10.35 3.62 -2.16
C THR A 118 -9.58 3.54 -3.47
N LEU A 119 -9.20 4.69 -4.02
CA LEU A 119 -8.33 4.83 -5.18
C LEU A 119 -7.04 5.51 -4.74
N VAL A 120 -5.92 4.87 -4.98
CA VAL A 120 -4.57 5.39 -4.81
C VAL A 120 -3.96 5.51 -6.19
N THR A 121 -3.56 6.73 -6.54
CA THR A 121 -2.79 7.04 -7.74
C THR A 121 -1.51 7.77 -7.30
N PRO A 122 -0.53 7.97 -8.20
CA PRO A 122 0.68 8.72 -7.85
C PRO A 122 0.41 10.12 -7.30
N SER A 123 -0.71 10.74 -7.65
CA SER A 123 -1.01 12.13 -7.33
C SER A 123 -2.01 12.31 -6.20
N HIS A 124 -2.85 11.31 -5.93
CA HIS A 124 -3.90 11.42 -4.93
C HIS A 124 -4.34 10.09 -4.34
N ILE A 125 -4.97 10.19 -3.17
CA ILE A 125 -5.71 9.13 -2.52
C ILE A 125 -7.14 9.61 -2.36
N TRP A 126 -8.11 8.87 -2.89
CA TRP A 126 -9.53 9.12 -2.72
C TRP A 126 -10.19 7.94 -2.02
N THR A 127 -11.01 8.21 -1.02
CA THR A 127 -11.79 7.17 -0.32
C THR A 127 -13.23 7.63 -0.16
N ALA A 128 -14.17 6.80 -0.60
CA ALA A 128 -15.59 7.11 -0.47
C ALA A 128 -16.42 5.87 -0.14
N ARG A 129 -17.50 6.10 0.60
CA ARG A 129 -18.63 5.18 0.68
C ARG A 129 -19.59 5.48 -0.47
N LYS A 130 -20.37 4.48 -0.87
CA LYS A 130 -21.39 4.64 -1.91
C LYS A 130 -22.38 5.74 -1.54
N GLY A 131 -22.57 6.68 -2.46
CA GLY A 131 -23.45 7.82 -2.27
C GLY A 131 -22.81 9.01 -1.56
N ASP A 132 -21.57 8.86 -1.07
CA ASP A 132 -20.77 9.93 -0.47
C ASP A 132 -19.75 10.44 -1.50
N PRO A 133 -19.51 11.76 -1.63
CA PRO A 133 -18.39 12.26 -2.42
C PRO A 133 -17.00 11.82 -1.91
N GLY A 134 -16.89 11.47 -0.62
CA GLY A 134 -15.67 10.96 0.01
C GLY A 134 -14.63 12.02 0.33
N GLU A 135 -13.46 11.55 0.74
CA GLU A 135 -12.28 12.36 1.04
C GLU A 135 -11.25 12.22 -0.07
N LEU A 136 -10.59 13.33 -0.40
CA LEU A 136 -9.50 13.42 -1.36
C LEU A 136 -8.25 13.98 -0.66
N ARG A 137 -7.14 13.26 -0.75
CA ARG A 137 -5.85 13.63 -0.19
C ARG A 137 -4.79 13.64 -1.28
N SER A 138 -3.75 14.47 -1.16
CA SER A 138 -2.60 14.41 -2.05
C SER A 138 -1.77 13.15 -1.79
N ASN A 139 -1.21 12.56 -2.85
CA ASN A 139 -0.17 11.55 -2.74
C ASN A 139 1.18 12.14 -3.18
N HIS A 140 2.25 11.74 -2.50
CA HIS A 140 3.58 12.33 -2.63
C HIS A 140 4.36 11.78 -3.83
N LEU A 141 3.91 10.67 -4.42
CA LEU A 141 4.67 9.94 -5.44
C LEU A 141 4.88 10.73 -6.74
N GLU A 142 3.86 11.46 -7.22
CA GLU A 142 4.00 12.29 -8.41
C GLU A 142 5.00 13.44 -8.18
N THR A 143 4.96 14.06 -7.00
CA THR A 143 5.91 15.12 -6.63
C THR A 143 7.33 14.57 -6.53
N PHE A 144 7.50 13.41 -5.89
CA PHE A 144 8.78 12.71 -5.81
C PHE A 144 9.34 12.37 -7.20
N ALA A 145 8.52 11.78 -8.08
CA ALA A 145 8.91 11.45 -9.45
C ALA A 145 9.25 12.70 -10.28
N SER A 146 8.52 13.80 -10.06
CA SER A 146 8.82 15.08 -10.71
C SER A 146 10.16 15.65 -10.26
N ALA A 147 10.45 15.61 -8.96
CA ALA A 147 11.73 16.06 -8.40
C ALA A 147 12.90 15.21 -8.89
N TRP A 148 12.76 13.88 -8.94
CA TRP A 148 13.77 12.99 -9.53
C TRP A 148 14.01 13.30 -11.01
N TYR A 149 12.95 13.55 -11.78
CA TYR A 149 13.06 13.84 -13.21
C TYR A 149 13.83 15.13 -13.51
N SER A 150 13.84 16.07 -12.55
CA SER A 150 14.59 17.33 -12.63
C SER A 150 16.06 17.21 -12.25
N LEU A 151 16.52 16.07 -11.73
CA LEU A 151 17.92 15.83 -11.40
C LEU A 151 18.80 15.71 -12.66
N ALA A 152 20.10 15.96 -12.51
CA ALA A 152 21.10 15.67 -13.54
C ALA A 152 21.24 14.14 -13.75
N ASP A 153 21.75 13.72 -14.92
CA ASP A 153 21.77 12.29 -15.30
C ASP A 153 22.62 11.42 -14.36
N ASP A 154 23.72 11.96 -13.84
CA ASP A 154 24.56 11.30 -12.85
C ASP A 154 23.84 11.14 -11.51
N GLN A 155 23.12 12.17 -11.06
CA GLN A 155 22.28 12.12 -9.86
C GLN A 155 21.12 11.11 -10.03
N LYS A 156 20.46 11.09 -11.19
CA LYS A 156 19.43 10.09 -11.52
C LYS A 156 19.99 8.68 -11.42
N ALA A 157 21.18 8.45 -11.98
CA ALA A 157 21.86 7.16 -11.92
C ALA A 157 22.16 6.74 -10.48
N SER A 158 22.71 7.64 -9.66
CA SER A 158 22.99 7.37 -8.24
C SER A 158 21.73 7.06 -7.46
N THR A 159 20.66 7.83 -7.65
CA THR A 159 19.36 7.58 -7.01
C THR A 159 18.79 6.23 -7.38
N MET A 160 18.82 5.85 -8.67
CA MET A 160 18.34 4.54 -9.11
C MET A 160 19.19 3.39 -8.58
N ALA A 161 20.50 3.58 -8.46
CA ALA A 161 21.38 2.59 -7.82
C ALA A 161 20.99 2.40 -6.35
N ALA A 162 20.74 3.47 -5.61
CA ALA A 162 20.30 3.41 -4.22
C ALA A 162 18.93 2.72 -4.05
N ILE A 163 17.95 3.04 -4.91
CA ILE A 163 16.61 2.40 -4.90
C ILE A 163 16.73 0.88 -5.13
N ARG A 164 17.49 0.48 -6.15
CA ARG A 164 17.69 -0.94 -6.49
C ARG A 164 18.46 -1.68 -5.40
N GLU A 165 19.44 -1.02 -4.77
CA GLU A 165 20.15 -1.59 -3.62
C GLU A 165 19.23 -1.77 -2.42
N TRP A 166 18.38 -0.79 -2.09
CA TRP A 166 17.37 -0.93 -1.04
C TRP A 166 16.49 -2.16 -1.26
N GLN A 167 15.97 -2.35 -2.47
CA GLN A 167 15.14 -3.51 -2.83
C GLN A 167 15.91 -4.83 -2.69
N SER A 168 17.18 -4.87 -3.13
CA SER A 168 18.07 -6.01 -2.99
C SER A 168 18.34 -6.34 -1.51
N VAL A 169 18.57 -5.33 -0.67
CA VAL A 169 18.75 -5.47 0.78
C VAL A 169 17.47 -6.03 1.42
N LEU A 170 16.29 -5.47 1.11
CA LEU A 170 15.02 -5.99 1.61
C LEU A 170 14.80 -7.46 1.24
N ALA A 171 15.08 -7.85 -0.01
CA ALA A 171 14.95 -9.22 -0.45
C ALA A 171 15.92 -10.18 0.29
N LYS A 172 17.17 -9.75 0.53
CA LYS A 172 18.15 -10.53 1.30
C LYS A 172 17.75 -10.64 2.77
N GLU A 173 17.33 -9.54 3.39
CA GLU A 173 16.90 -9.52 4.79
C GLU A 173 15.69 -10.42 5.01
N ARG A 174 14.73 -10.45 4.07
CA ARG A 174 13.60 -11.38 4.12
C ARG A 174 14.04 -12.85 4.13
N LEU A 175 15.07 -13.20 3.35
CA LEU A 175 15.61 -14.56 3.32
C LEU A 175 16.38 -14.91 4.59
N ALA A 176 17.11 -13.95 5.15
CA ALA A 176 17.89 -14.13 6.37
C ALA A 176 17.01 -14.18 7.63
N ASN A 177 15.94 -13.39 7.65
CA ASN A 177 15.04 -13.17 8.78
C ASN A 177 13.58 -13.39 8.36
N PRO A 178 13.18 -14.63 8.03
CA PRO A 178 11.84 -14.89 7.48
C PRO A 178 10.69 -14.59 8.45
N GLY A 179 10.96 -14.52 9.76
CA GLY A 179 9.91 -14.37 10.77
C GLY A 179 8.96 -15.59 10.82
N GLU A 180 7.75 -15.38 11.32
CA GLU A 180 6.69 -16.39 11.25
C GLU A 180 5.96 -16.26 9.91
N LEU A 181 6.15 -17.23 9.03
CA LEU A 181 5.55 -17.25 7.70
C LEU A 181 4.37 -18.21 7.64
N ALA A 182 3.32 -17.80 6.93
CA ALA A 182 2.27 -18.69 6.47
C ALA A 182 2.16 -18.64 4.94
N THR A 183 1.44 -19.60 4.37
CA THR A 183 1.14 -19.63 2.94
C THR A 183 -0.36 -19.56 2.74
N VAL A 184 -0.80 -18.60 1.91
CA VAL A 184 -2.19 -18.42 1.51
C VAL A 184 -2.21 -18.36 0.00
N HIS A 185 -3.00 -19.24 -0.66
CA HIS A 185 -3.07 -19.33 -2.12
C HIS A 185 -1.70 -19.46 -2.82
N GLY A 186 -0.77 -20.22 -2.23
CA GLY A 186 0.58 -20.43 -2.78
C GLY A 186 1.52 -19.23 -2.64
N VAL A 187 1.10 -18.17 -1.95
CA VAL A 187 1.93 -16.98 -1.66
C VAL A 187 2.33 -16.98 -0.19
N SER A 188 3.62 -16.78 0.06
CA SER A 188 4.16 -16.63 1.41
C SER A 188 3.83 -15.25 1.97
N CYS A 189 3.28 -15.19 3.17
CA CYS A 189 2.99 -13.95 3.88
C CYS A 189 3.56 -13.97 5.30
N LEU A 190 4.03 -12.81 5.75
CA LEU A 190 4.51 -12.59 7.11
C LEU A 190 3.34 -12.49 8.07
N GLN A 191 3.30 -13.35 9.08
CA GLN A 191 2.33 -13.27 10.15
C GLN A 191 2.77 -12.21 11.16
N THR A 192 1.89 -11.26 11.40
CA THR A 192 2.09 -10.23 12.42
C THR A 192 0.84 -10.09 13.27
N ARG A 193 1.05 -9.85 14.56
CA ARG A 193 -0.03 -9.54 15.49
C ARG A 193 0.07 -8.08 15.91
N ILE A 194 -0.95 -7.31 15.55
CA ILE A 194 -1.06 -5.91 15.93
C ILE A 194 -2.23 -5.80 16.90
N ALA A 195 -1.91 -5.64 18.18
CA ALA A 195 -2.89 -5.65 19.28
C ALA A 195 -3.79 -6.92 19.25
N ALA A 196 -5.08 -6.73 18.94
CA ALA A 196 -6.09 -7.78 18.89
C ALA A 196 -6.35 -8.32 17.47
N GLN A 197 -5.50 -7.97 16.50
CA GLN A 197 -5.65 -8.36 15.09
C GLN A 197 -4.47 -9.21 14.66
N ASN A 198 -4.73 -10.26 13.88
CA ASN A 198 -3.68 -11.00 13.18
C ASN A 198 -3.73 -10.64 11.70
N LEU A 199 -2.57 -10.37 11.11
CA LEU A 199 -2.43 -10.10 9.69
C LEU A 199 -1.43 -11.08 9.09
N CYS A 200 -1.73 -11.57 7.90
CA CYS A 200 -0.75 -12.24 7.04
C CYS A 200 -0.43 -11.31 5.87
N MET A 201 0.71 -10.63 5.92
CA MET A 201 1.10 -9.60 4.96
C MET A 201 1.95 -10.18 3.82
N TRP A 202 1.54 -10.00 2.57
CA TRP A 202 2.40 -10.18 1.41
C TRP A 202 3.18 -8.89 1.18
N GLU A 203 4.37 -8.84 1.78
CA GLU A 203 5.20 -7.62 1.89
C GLU A 203 5.59 -7.04 0.52
N GLU A 204 5.93 -7.90 -0.46
CA GLU A 204 6.32 -7.46 -1.81
C GLU A 204 5.21 -6.70 -2.54
N ALA A 205 3.95 -7.04 -2.28
CA ALA A 205 2.79 -6.37 -2.85
C ALA A 205 2.20 -5.30 -1.90
N GLY A 206 2.65 -5.23 -0.64
CA GLY A 206 2.08 -4.32 0.37
C GLY A 206 0.58 -4.58 0.63
N VAL A 207 0.13 -5.83 0.57
CA VAL A 207 -1.27 -6.24 0.80
C VAL A 207 -1.35 -7.40 1.77
N PHE A 208 -2.41 -7.48 2.57
CA PHE A 208 -2.66 -8.67 3.37
C PHE A 208 -3.29 -9.78 2.51
N LEU A 209 -2.95 -11.03 2.81
CA LEU A 209 -3.63 -12.22 2.27
C LEU A 209 -4.71 -12.72 3.24
N ARG A 210 -4.53 -12.46 4.53
CA ARG A 210 -5.51 -12.74 5.58
C ARG A 210 -5.47 -11.65 6.65
N TYR A 211 -6.64 -11.25 7.10
CA TYR A 211 -6.85 -10.38 8.25
C TYR A 211 -7.84 -11.05 9.18
N GLU A 212 -7.49 -11.15 10.45
CA GLU A 212 -8.37 -11.65 11.52
C GLU A 212 -8.61 -10.53 12.51
N GLY A 213 -9.84 -10.03 12.53
CA GLY A 213 -10.27 -8.95 13.40
C GLY A 213 -11.29 -9.41 14.43
N ALA A 214 -11.57 -8.54 15.41
CA ALA A 214 -12.56 -8.84 16.44
C ALA A 214 -14.00 -8.95 15.92
N VAL A 215 -14.32 -8.27 14.83
CA VAL A 215 -15.70 -8.16 14.29
C VAL A 215 -15.88 -9.02 13.04
N PHE A 216 -14.86 -9.09 12.20
CA PHE A 216 -14.85 -9.84 10.96
C PHE A 216 -13.43 -10.22 10.60
N ASN A 217 -13.32 -11.25 9.77
CA ASN A 217 -12.13 -11.70 9.10
C ASN A 217 -12.24 -11.37 7.62
N VAL A 218 -11.09 -11.16 6.98
CA VAL A 218 -10.97 -11.00 5.53
C VAL A 218 -9.94 -12.01 5.04
N GLU A 219 -10.33 -12.88 4.12
CA GLU A 219 -9.46 -13.93 3.61
C GLU A 219 -9.45 -13.90 2.09
N LEU A 220 -8.24 -14.00 1.52
CA LEU A 220 -8.06 -14.11 0.08
C LEU A 220 -8.74 -15.38 -0.42
N VAL A 221 -9.48 -15.28 -1.51
CA VAL A 221 -10.12 -16.41 -2.20
C VAL A 221 -9.62 -16.60 -3.62
N SER A 222 -9.07 -15.55 -4.24
CA SER A 222 -8.39 -15.67 -5.54
C SER A 222 -7.32 -14.59 -5.71
N LEU A 223 -6.26 -14.97 -6.44
CA LEU A 223 -5.17 -14.10 -6.85
C LEU A 223 -4.92 -14.29 -8.35
N ASP A 224 -4.98 -13.18 -9.10
CA ASP A 224 -4.51 -13.11 -10.48
C ASP A 224 -3.31 -12.16 -10.57
N ARG A 225 -2.25 -12.61 -11.24
CA ARG A 225 -0.99 -11.86 -11.45
C ARG A 225 -0.85 -11.28 -12.86
N ASN A 226 -1.84 -11.51 -13.71
CA ASN A 226 -1.93 -10.92 -15.03
C ASN A 226 -3.39 -10.60 -15.39
N PRO A 227 -4.12 -9.85 -14.54
CA PRO A 227 -5.49 -9.48 -14.84
C PRO A 227 -5.55 -8.49 -16.00
N GLU A 228 -6.64 -8.54 -16.76
CA GLU A 228 -7.03 -7.45 -17.65
C GLU A 228 -7.63 -6.32 -16.80
N LEU A 229 -6.88 -5.22 -16.62
CA LEU A 229 -7.33 -4.05 -15.87
C LEU A 229 -7.71 -2.93 -16.84
N ASP A 230 -8.94 -2.43 -16.73
CA ASP A 230 -9.40 -1.29 -17.51
C ASP A 230 -8.57 -0.03 -17.21
N GLU A 231 -8.35 0.81 -18.23
CA GLU A 231 -7.52 2.02 -18.09
C GLU A 231 -8.13 3.02 -17.10
N ASP A 232 -9.47 3.15 -17.11
CA ASP A 232 -10.25 4.06 -16.28
C ASP A 232 -10.47 3.53 -14.85
N LEU A 233 -10.03 2.30 -14.55
CA LEU A 233 -10.21 1.65 -13.25
C LEU A 233 -9.67 2.50 -12.09
N PHE A 234 -8.61 3.28 -12.33
CA PHE A 234 -7.94 4.11 -11.33
C PHE A 234 -8.34 5.59 -11.39
N GLU A 235 -9.36 5.94 -12.18
CA GLU A 235 -9.87 7.30 -12.26
C GLU A 235 -10.94 7.56 -11.20
N ILE A 236 -10.85 8.69 -10.50
CA ILE A 236 -11.93 9.12 -9.62
C ILE A 236 -13.08 9.63 -10.48
N PRO A 237 -14.33 9.20 -10.24
CA PRO A 237 -15.49 9.75 -10.94
C PRO A 237 -15.55 11.28 -10.80
N VAL A 238 -15.70 12.00 -11.91
CA VAL A 238 -15.63 13.49 -11.96
C VAL A 238 -16.60 14.15 -10.96
N GLU A 239 -17.81 13.63 -10.84
CA GLU A 239 -18.83 14.13 -9.90
C GLU A 239 -18.48 13.88 -8.42
N ALA A 240 -17.70 12.84 -8.13
CA ALA A 240 -17.19 12.57 -6.78
C ALA A 240 -16.00 13.48 -6.49
N ALA A 241 -15.03 13.57 -7.41
CA ALA A 241 -13.84 14.39 -7.26
C ALA A 241 -14.14 15.88 -7.02
N SER A 242 -15.17 16.41 -7.69
CA SER A 242 -15.59 17.82 -7.54
C SER A 242 -16.26 18.15 -6.21
N ARG A 243 -16.78 17.14 -5.50
CA ARG A 243 -17.51 17.30 -4.23
C ARG A 243 -16.76 16.72 -3.03
N ALA A 244 -15.66 16.01 -3.27
CA ALA A 244 -14.87 15.37 -2.23
C ALA A 244 -14.31 16.39 -1.25
N GLU A 245 -14.33 16.06 0.03
CA GLU A 245 -13.65 16.84 1.05
C GLU A 245 -12.14 16.75 0.84
N ARG A 246 -11.47 17.90 0.72
CA ARG A 246 -10.02 17.93 0.56
C ARG A 246 -9.36 17.92 1.93
N VAL A 247 -8.60 16.87 2.21
CA VAL A 247 -7.82 16.76 3.44
C VAL A 247 -6.39 17.15 3.12
N GLU A 248 -5.90 18.16 3.82
CA GLU A 248 -4.51 18.60 3.72
C GLU A 248 -3.60 17.58 4.41
N VAL A 249 -2.54 17.17 3.72
CA VAL A 249 -1.51 16.26 4.23
C VAL A 249 -0.21 17.04 4.29
N GLU A 250 0.54 16.87 5.37
CA GLU A 250 1.86 17.49 5.51
C GLU A 250 2.76 17.03 4.36
N PRO A 251 3.39 17.96 3.62
CA PRO A 251 4.23 17.60 2.49
C PRO A 251 5.48 16.84 2.97
N LEU A 252 5.77 15.73 2.31
CA LEU A 252 7.01 15.00 2.51
C LEU A 252 8.21 15.85 2.05
N ALA A 253 9.35 15.74 2.74
CA ALA A 253 10.59 16.43 2.38
C ALA A 253 11.31 15.71 1.22
N HIS A 254 10.71 15.70 0.02
CA HIS A 254 11.19 14.95 -1.14
C HIS A 254 12.63 15.28 -1.55
N GLU A 255 13.01 16.56 -1.49
CA GLU A 255 14.35 17.02 -1.85
C GLU A 255 15.40 16.42 -0.90
N ALA A 256 15.13 16.41 0.40
CA ALA A 256 16.03 15.80 1.38
C ALA A 256 16.18 14.29 1.16
N ILE A 257 15.09 13.59 0.83
CA ILE A 257 15.12 12.17 0.49
C ILE A 257 15.98 11.93 -0.76
N LEU A 258 15.79 12.72 -1.82
CA LEU A 258 16.57 12.59 -3.05
C LEU A 258 18.05 12.93 -2.82
N ASP A 259 18.36 13.95 -2.03
CA ASP A 259 19.73 14.32 -1.69
C ASP A 259 20.45 13.17 -0.96
N GLU A 260 19.75 12.45 -0.07
CA GLU A 260 20.30 11.26 0.58
C GLU A 260 20.49 10.10 -0.39
N LEU A 261 19.51 9.84 -1.27
CA LEU A 261 19.59 8.77 -2.27
C LEU A 261 20.71 9.01 -3.29
N THR A 262 20.92 10.26 -3.72
CA THR A 262 22.04 10.62 -4.62
C THR A 262 23.41 10.40 -3.97
N GLN A 263 23.48 10.44 -2.63
CA GLN A 263 24.67 10.11 -1.84
C GLN A 263 24.81 8.59 -1.60
N GLY A 264 23.89 7.77 -2.10
CA GLY A 264 23.88 6.31 -1.91
C GLY A 264 23.30 5.85 -0.57
N LYS A 265 22.66 6.73 0.20
CA LYS A 265 21.98 6.38 1.46
C LYS A 265 20.62 5.80 1.16
N TYR A 266 20.58 4.50 0.88
CA TYR A 266 19.37 3.80 0.44
C TYR A 266 18.29 3.74 1.53
N GLU A 267 18.62 3.95 2.81
CA GLU A 267 17.70 3.97 3.94
C GLU A 267 16.68 5.11 3.87
N ALA A 268 16.98 6.18 3.13
CA ALA A 268 16.07 7.28 2.86
C ALA A 268 14.75 6.82 2.19
N MET A 269 14.77 5.66 1.53
CA MET A 269 13.58 5.03 0.94
C MET A 269 12.46 4.75 1.95
N THR A 270 12.79 4.53 3.23
CA THR A 270 11.79 4.29 4.27
C THR A 270 10.81 5.47 4.45
N GLY A 271 11.24 6.69 4.14
CA GLY A 271 10.40 7.90 4.20
C GLY A 271 9.33 7.97 3.11
N LEU A 272 9.45 7.14 2.05
CA LEU A 272 8.50 7.11 0.93
C LEU A 272 7.38 6.10 1.14
N VAL A 273 7.50 5.15 2.07
CA VAL A 273 6.51 4.09 2.28
C VAL A 273 5.17 4.69 2.73
N ALA A 274 4.22 4.78 1.79
CA ALA A 274 2.90 5.37 2.04
C ALA A 274 2.00 4.42 2.85
N PRO A 275 1.39 4.88 3.95
CA PRO A 275 0.31 4.15 4.62
C PRO A 275 -0.97 4.22 3.76
N GLY A 276 -1.70 3.11 3.61
CA GLY A 276 -2.99 3.14 2.91
C GLY A 276 -3.89 1.93 3.13
N THR A 277 -3.34 0.73 3.35
CA THR A 277 -4.13 -0.52 3.44
C THR A 277 -5.10 -0.57 4.62
N LEU A 278 -4.85 0.18 5.69
CA LEU A 278 -5.70 0.17 6.88
C LEU A 278 -6.91 1.12 6.77
N ASP A 279 -6.87 2.12 5.89
CA ASP A 279 -7.94 3.12 5.75
C ASP A 279 -9.23 2.46 5.22
N ALA A 280 -9.12 1.56 4.25
CA ALA A 280 -10.28 0.85 3.72
C ALA A 280 -10.90 -0.13 4.73
N LEU A 281 -10.08 -0.85 5.52
CA LEU A 281 -10.58 -1.71 6.60
C LEU A 281 -11.35 -0.89 7.65
N GLY A 282 -10.88 0.31 7.98
CA GLY A 282 -11.61 1.26 8.80
C GLY A 282 -12.93 1.72 8.16
N ALA A 283 -12.92 1.99 6.86
CA ALA A 283 -14.10 2.41 6.11
C ALA A 283 -15.17 1.32 5.91
N MET A 284 -14.79 0.03 6.00
CA MET A 284 -15.76 -1.08 5.96
C MET A 284 -16.72 -1.10 7.15
N GLN A 285 -16.27 -0.62 8.32
CA GLN A 285 -17.07 -0.60 9.55
C GLN A 285 -18.42 0.12 9.34
N PRO A 286 -19.48 -0.27 10.08
CA PRO A 286 -20.77 0.39 9.97
C PRO A 286 -20.62 1.89 10.24
N PRO A 287 -21.33 2.77 9.50
CA PRO A 287 -21.29 4.20 9.78
C PRO A 287 -21.72 4.44 11.23
N LYS A 288 -20.98 5.31 11.93
CA LYS A 288 -21.37 5.72 13.28
C LYS A 288 -22.71 6.48 13.20
N PRO A 289 -23.62 6.31 14.18
CA PRO A 289 -24.80 7.15 14.27
C PRO A 289 -24.37 8.63 14.32
N LYS A 290 -25.05 9.50 13.58
CA LYS A 290 -24.87 10.94 13.76
C LYS A 290 -25.38 11.30 15.18
N PRO A 291 -24.60 12.07 15.96
CA PRO A 291 -25.04 12.53 17.27
C PRO A 291 -26.25 13.48 17.17
#